data_AF-A0A7J9Y6A8-F1
#
_entry.id   AF-A0A7J9Y6A8-F1
#
_cell.length_a   1.000
_cell.length_b   1.000
_cell.length_c   1.000
_cell.angle_alpha   90.00
_cell.angle_beta   90.00
_cell.angle_gamma   90.00
#
_symmetry.space_group_name_H-M   'P 1'
#
loop_
_entity.id
_entity.type
_entity.pdbx_description
1 polymer ?
#
loop_
_entity_poly.entity_id
_entity_poly.type
_entity_poly.pdbx_seq_one_letter_code
_entity_poly.pdbx_strand_id
1 'polypeptide(L)' 'MARTSDLNWLLDDMVARVAEAHEAIVLSEDGLLMAASKGLG' A
#
# COMPACT_ATOMS: atom_id res chain seq x y z
N MET A 1 8.86 -15.11 -0.96
CA MET A 1 8.82 -13.88 -0.16
C MET A 1 8.49 -12.74 -1.11
N ALA A 2 7.28 -12.21 -1.04
CA ALA A 2 6.92 -11.01 -1.81
C ALA A 2 7.81 -9.87 -1.31
N ARG A 3 8.50 -9.19 -2.22
CA ARG A 3 9.29 -8.01 -1.84
C ARG A 3 8.30 -6.87 -1.57
N THR A 4 8.58 -5.99 -0.63
CA THR A 4 7.77 -4.78 -0.37
C THR A 4 7.49 -3.97 -1.64
N SER A 5 8.42 -3.95 -2.60
CA SER A 5 8.23 -3.38 -3.94
C SER A 5 7.04 -3.98 -4.70
N ASP A 6 6.75 -5.27 -4.49
CA ASP A 6 5.65 -5.99 -5.13
C ASP A 6 4.29 -5.64 -4.53
N LEU A 7 4.22 -4.99 -3.36
CA LEU A 7 2.95 -4.53 -2.78
C LEU A 7 2.70 -3.05 -3.06
N ASN A 8 3.75 -2.22 -3.13
CA ASN A 8 3.57 -0.78 -3.36
C ASN A 8 2.83 -0.50 -4.68
N TRP A 9 3.17 -1.20 -5.77
CA TRP A 9 2.47 -0.99 -7.06
C TRP A 9 1.00 -1.41 -6.99
N LEU A 10 0.65 -2.43 -6.20
CA LEU A 10 -0.72 -2.89 -6.00
C LEU A 10 -1.53 -1.86 -5.22
N LEU A 11 -0.93 -1.28 -4.17
CA LEU A 11 -1.57 -0.22 -3.39
C LEU A 11 -1.76 1.05 -4.22
N ASP A 12 -0.78 1.43 -5.04
CA ASP A 12 -0.91 2.55 -5.98
C ASP A 12 -2.07 2.32 -6.97
N ASP A 13 -2.14 1.12 -7.56
CA ASP A 13 -3.20 0.76 -8.51
C ASP A 13 -4.59 0.71 -7.85
N MET A 14 -4.67 0.25 -6.60
CA MET A 14 -5.90 0.25 -5.81
C MET A 14 -6.40 1.67 -5.53
N VAL A 15 -5.52 2.54 -5.01
CA VAL A 15 -5.85 3.95 -4.75
C VAL A 15 -6.24 4.69 -6.03
N ALA A 16 -5.58 4.41 -7.16
CA ALA A 16 -5.91 5.04 -8.44
C ALA A 16 -7.29 4.65 -8.99
N ARG A 17 -7.87 3.53 -8.55
CA ARG A 17 -9.14 2.99 -9.07
C ARG A 17 -10.34 3.18 -8.14
N VAL A 18 -10.10 3.46 -6.86
CA VAL A 18 -11.15 3.68 -5.86
C VAL A 18 -11.25 5.18 -5.61
N ALA A 19 -12.29 5.81 -6.15
CA ALA A 19 -12.42 7.27 -6.18
C ALA A 19 -12.34 7.94 -4.80
N GLU A 20 -12.81 7.25 -3.75
CA GLU A 20 -12.82 7.74 -2.37
C GLU A 20 -11.56 7.33 -1.56
N ALA A 21 -10.68 6.50 -2.11
CA ALA A 21 -9.44 6.12 -1.45
C ALA A 21 -8.34 7.14 -1.77
N HIS A 22 -7.69 7.67 -0.73
CA HIS A 22 -6.60 8.64 -0.88
C HIS A 22 -5.23 8.02 -0.60
N GLU A 23 -5.17 7.06 0.33
CA GLU A 23 -3.96 6.41 0.79
C GLU A 23 -4.26 4.95 1.16
N ALA A 24 -3.25 4.09 1.10
CA ALA A 24 -3.35 2.71 1.54
C ALA A 24 -2.04 2.23 2.15
N ILE A 25 -2.15 1.39 3.19
CA ILE A 25 -1.02 0.71 3.85
C ILE A 25 -1.31 -0.76 4.04
N VAL A 26 -0.25 -1.56 4.09
CA VAL A 26 -0.30 -2.94 4.58
C VAL A 26 0.62 -3.06 5.77
N LEU A 27 0.08 -3.64 6.83
CA LEU A 27 0.81 -3.95 8.05
C LEU A 27 0.94 -5.47 8.20
N SER A 28 2.03 -5.92 8.81
CA SER A 28 2.08 -7.26 9.39
C SER A 28 1.18 -7.35 10.62
N GLU A 29 0.97 -8.57 11.12
CA GLU A 29 0.15 -8.83 12.30
C GLU A 29 0.65 -8.09 13.57
N ASP A 30 1.96 -7.86 13.67
CA ASP A 30 2.58 -7.09 14.75
C ASP A 30 2.53 -5.56 14.54
N GLY A 31 1.93 -5.10 13.43
CA GLY A 31 1.72 -3.70 13.13
C GLY A 31 2.88 -3.01 12.39
N LEU A 32 3.91 -3.74 11.96
CA LEU A 32 5.01 -3.15 11.18
C LEU A 32 4.57 -2.86 9.74
N LEU A 33 5.02 -1.71 9.21
CA LEU A 33 4.72 -1.29 7.85
C LEU A 33 5.41 -2.22 6.85
N MET A 34 4.61 -2.87 6.01
CA MET A 34 5.10 -3.75 4.95
C MET A 34 5.09 -3.07 3.58
N ALA A 35 4.13 -2.17 3.32
CA ALA A 35 3.96 -1.44 2.07
C ALA A 35 3.06 -0.22 2.26
N ALA A 36 3.23 0.79 1.39
CA ALA A 36 2.40 1.99 1.36
C ALA A 36 2.20 2.45 -0.09
N SER A 37 1.02 3.03 -0.37
CA SER A 37 0.79 3.80 -1.59
C SER A 37 1.64 5.07 -1.59
N LYS A 38 2.03 5.57 -2.76
CA LYS A 38 2.84 6.79 -2.93
C LYS A 38 2.26 8.07 -2.32
N GLY A 39 0.97 8.10 -2.00
CA GLY A 39 0.31 9.24 -1.35
C GLY A 39 0.71 9.43 0.13
N LEU A 40 1.22 8.38 0.77
CA LEU A 40 1.63 8.39 2.16
C LEU A 40 3.06 8.92 2.29
N GLY A 41 3.21 10.11 2.87
CA GLY A 41 4.48 10.82 3.07
C GLY A 41 5.45 10.15 4.05
#